data_AF-A0A535AC96-F1
#
_entry.id   AF-A0A535AC96-F1
#
_cell.length_a   1.000
_cell.length_b   1.000
_cell.length_c   1.000
_cell.angle_alpha   90.00
_cell.angle_beta   90.00
_cell.angle_gamma   90.00
#
_symmetry.space_group_name_H-M   'P 1'
#
loop_
_entity.id
_entity.type
_entity.pdbx_description
1 polymer ?
#
loop_
_entity_poly.entity_id
_entity_poly.type
_entity_poly.pdbx_seq_one_letter_code
_entity_poly.pdbx_strand_id
1 'polypeptide(L)'
;MKAEAIKRLTDARIFTTLTMVVAHGVNDHEIGAVADFAFDTDYIAGVAYQPVFGSGRANPIDPMRRMTTTGVLKRLGPQTNGRADASDFIALPCSHPDCCAITYFVKEDNGVHRSIPKLVGIERLKSNLSIVGNRIAADDQLWDALIGMMSETTTISRPELIDYIINICEACDIGIGGFIKDVGRYLVKGERAAELVALRTKRLSVKSFMDAWTMNIERLQQCCVHVGSTDGEEDPVRIPFCARQLFGNLRRRTSAGQVAARQLVELDALMVRS
;
A
#
# COMPACT_ATOMS: atom_id res chain seq x y z
N MET A 1 -12.94 17.46 -10.90
CA MET A 1 -11.47 17.35 -11.04
C MET A 1 -10.96 15.94 -10.71
N LYS A 2 -11.10 15.41 -9.48
CA LYS A 2 -10.58 14.06 -9.13
C LYS A 2 -11.21 12.91 -9.95
N ALA A 3 -12.54 12.90 -10.09
CA ALA A 3 -13.23 11.88 -10.89
C ALA A 3 -12.79 11.87 -12.36
N GLU A 4 -12.56 13.06 -12.93
CA GLU A 4 -12.05 13.22 -14.30
C GLU A 4 -10.60 12.71 -14.43
N ALA A 5 -9.74 12.94 -13.44
CA ALA A 5 -8.40 12.37 -13.42
C ALA A 5 -8.42 10.84 -13.35
N ILE A 6 -9.28 10.28 -12.50
CA ILE A 6 -9.49 8.83 -12.42
C ILE A 6 -9.96 8.30 -13.78
N LYS A 7 -10.97 8.94 -14.39
CA LYS A 7 -11.46 8.56 -15.72
C LYS A 7 -10.35 8.53 -16.75
N ARG A 8 -9.51 9.57 -16.82
CA ARG A 8 -8.38 9.63 -17.78
C ARG A 8 -7.35 8.53 -17.53
N LEU A 9 -7.03 8.24 -16.26
CA LEU A 9 -6.09 7.17 -15.90
C LEU A 9 -6.67 5.79 -16.25
N THR A 10 -7.96 5.57 -15.98
CA THR A 10 -8.72 4.37 -16.36
C THR A 10 -8.75 4.21 -17.89
N ASP A 11 -9.09 5.26 -18.64
CA ASP A 11 -9.11 5.25 -20.12
C ASP A 11 -7.71 4.93 -20.69
N ALA A 12 -6.65 5.39 -20.01
CA ALA A 12 -5.26 5.10 -20.33
C ALA A 12 -4.75 3.76 -19.75
N ARG A 13 -5.60 2.98 -19.07
CA ARG A 13 -5.28 1.67 -18.45
C ARG A 13 -4.17 1.73 -17.39
N ILE A 14 -4.06 2.86 -16.69
CA ILE A 14 -3.07 3.11 -15.64
C ILE A 14 -3.65 2.75 -14.28
N PHE A 15 -3.08 1.73 -13.65
CA PHE A 15 -3.46 1.34 -12.29
C PHE A 15 -3.14 2.44 -11.28
N THR A 16 -4.15 2.81 -10.50
CA THR A 16 -4.09 3.95 -9.58
C THR A 16 -4.43 3.50 -8.16
N THR A 17 -3.56 3.81 -7.19
CA THR A 17 -3.88 3.62 -5.76
C THR A 17 -4.44 4.92 -5.19
N LEU A 18 -5.62 4.86 -4.57
CA LEU A 18 -6.20 6.00 -3.88
C LEU A 18 -5.47 6.20 -2.55
N THR A 19 -5.03 7.42 -2.26
CA THR A 19 -4.49 7.76 -0.94
C THR A 19 -5.50 8.60 -0.18
N MET A 20 -5.88 8.15 1.01
CA MET A 20 -6.82 8.85 1.89
C MET A 20 -6.15 9.15 3.22
N VAL A 21 -5.93 10.44 3.51
CA VAL A 21 -5.54 10.86 4.85
C VAL A 21 -6.78 10.81 5.74
N VAL A 22 -6.71 10.11 6.88
CA VAL A 22 -7.85 9.88 7.77
C VAL A 22 -7.66 10.66 9.07
N ALA A 23 -8.58 11.58 9.33
CA ALA A 23 -8.66 12.38 10.54
C ALA A 23 -9.91 11.99 11.35
N HIS A 24 -9.70 11.72 12.64
CA HIS A 24 -10.76 11.32 13.55
C HIS A 24 -11.80 12.44 13.71
N GLY A 25 -13.08 12.11 13.53
CA GLY A 25 -14.20 13.04 13.63
C GLY A 25 -14.34 14.00 12.44
N VAL A 26 -13.51 13.87 11.39
CA VAL A 26 -13.56 14.71 10.19
C VAL A 26 -14.03 13.90 8.99
N ASN A 27 -13.29 12.86 8.61
CA ASN A 27 -13.59 12.04 7.43
C ASN A 27 -13.50 10.53 7.71
N ASP A 28 -13.41 10.14 8.99
CA ASP A 28 -13.35 8.73 9.38
C ASP A 28 -14.65 7.96 9.16
N HIS A 29 -15.74 8.66 8.90
CA HIS A 29 -17.02 8.07 8.48
C HIS A 29 -17.07 7.73 6.97
N GLU A 30 -16.08 8.16 6.18
CA GLU A 30 -16.03 7.95 4.73
C GLU A 30 -15.08 6.78 4.32
N ILE A 31 -14.45 6.10 5.28
CA ILE A 31 -13.46 5.05 5.04
C ILE A 31 -14.06 3.93 4.17
N GLY A 32 -15.25 3.44 4.53
CA GLY A 32 -15.91 2.37 3.77
C GLY A 32 -16.31 2.80 2.37
N ALA A 33 -16.82 4.03 2.20
CA ALA A 33 -17.21 4.54 0.89
C ALA A 33 -16.02 4.59 -0.09
N VAL A 34 -14.81 4.92 0.38
CA VAL A 34 -13.59 4.90 -0.45
C VAL A 34 -13.15 3.47 -0.75
N ALA A 35 -13.29 2.53 0.19
CA ALA A 35 -13.04 1.11 -0.06
C ALA A 35 -13.98 0.55 -1.13
N ASP A 36 -15.29 0.80 -0.99
CA ASP A 36 -16.32 0.35 -1.93
C ASP A 36 -16.07 0.92 -3.32
N PHE A 37 -15.80 2.23 -3.41
CA PHE A 37 -15.44 2.86 -4.66
C PHE A 37 -14.23 2.18 -5.32
N ALA A 38 -13.21 1.79 -4.54
CA ALA A 38 -12.05 1.07 -5.07
C ALA A 38 -12.37 -0.36 -5.53
N PHE A 39 -13.24 -1.09 -4.81
CA PHE A 39 -13.69 -2.42 -5.22
C PHE A 39 -14.52 -2.38 -6.50
N ASP A 40 -15.32 -1.34 -6.68
CA ASP A 40 -16.31 -1.24 -7.76
C ASP A 40 -15.78 -0.54 -9.02
N THR A 41 -14.57 0.02 -8.97
CA THR A 41 -13.95 0.76 -10.08
C THR A 41 -12.74 0.01 -10.66
N ASP A 42 -12.78 -0.28 -11.96
CA ASP A 42 -11.65 -0.84 -12.69
C ASP A 42 -10.45 0.13 -12.73
N TYR A 43 -9.25 -0.43 -12.81
CA TYR A 43 -7.95 0.28 -12.73
C TYR A 43 -7.71 1.06 -11.43
N ILE A 44 -8.62 1.05 -10.47
CA ILE A 44 -8.28 1.36 -9.09
C ILE A 44 -7.65 0.13 -8.45
N ALA A 45 -6.36 0.25 -8.12
CA ALA A 45 -5.56 -0.79 -7.49
C ALA A 45 -5.93 -1.02 -6.01
N GLY A 46 -6.67 -0.10 -5.40
CA GLY A 46 -7.07 -0.15 -3.99
C GLY A 46 -6.84 1.17 -3.26
N VAL A 47 -6.69 1.11 -1.94
CA VAL A 47 -6.65 2.28 -1.06
C VAL A 47 -5.51 2.19 -0.05
N ALA A 48 -4.71 3.25 0.03
CA ALA A 48 -3.74 3.49 1.08
C ALA A 48 -4.30 4.53 2.07
N TYR A 49 -4.84 4.06 3.19
CA TYR A 49 -5.27 4.89 4.30
C TYR A 49 -4.06 5.37 5.11
N GLN A 50 -4.05 6.65 5.46
CA GLN A 50 -2.97 7.28 6.22
C GLN A 50 -3.56 8.10 7.37
N PRO A 51 -3.65 7.54 8.59
CA PRO A 51 -4.03 8.32 9.76
C PRO A 51 -3.16 9.58 9.88
N VAL A 52 -3.78 10.72 10.21
CA VAL A 52 -3.05 11.98 10.42
C VAL A 52 -2.02 11.81 11.53
N PHE A 53 -0.82 12.34 11.29
CA PHE A 53 0.24 12.49 12.29
C PHE A 53 0.62 13.96 12.44
N GLY A 54 0.91 14.37 13.68
CA GLY A 54 1.08 15.76 14.10
C GLY A 54 2.47 16.34 13.84
N SER A 55 3.17 15.91 12.79
CA SER A 55 4.51 16.40 12.46
C SER A 55 4.54 17.09 11.10
N GLY A 56 5.55 17.93 10.85
CA GLY A 56 5.72 18.64 9.58
C GLY A 56 4.73 19.79 9.41
N ARG A 57 3.98 19.82 8.30
CA ARG A 57 2.98 20.85 7.97
C ARG A 57 1.56 20.40 8.34
N ALA A 58 1.40 19.71 9.46
CA ALA A 58 0.12 19.21 9.93
C ALA A 58 -0.57 20.23 10.85
N ASN A 59 -1.91 20.20 10.86
CA ASN A 59 -2.68 20.91 11.89
C ASN A 59 -2.45 20.27 13.27
N PRO A 60 -2.62 21.02 14.37
CA PRO A 60 -2.61 20.44 15.70
C PRO A 60 -3.63 19.31 15.81
N ILE A 61 -3.20 18.21 16.44
CA ILE A 61 -4.06 17.07 16.74
C ILE A 61 -4.08 16.85 18.26
N ASP A 62 -5.26 16.52 18.80
CA ASP A 62 -5.36 16.04 20.17
C ASP A 62 -4.77 14.61 20.20
N PRO A 63 -3.67 14.37 20.94
CA PRO A 63 -3.05 13.05 20.97
C PRO A 63 -3.96 11.97 21.57
N MET A 64 -4.92 12.35 22.42
CA MET A 64 -5.88 11.43 23.03
C MET A 64 -7.10 11.19 22.14
N ARG A 65 -7.35 12.04 21.14
CA ARG A 65 -8.50 11.96 20.22
C ARG A 65 -8.05 11.99 18.77
N ARG A 66 -7.30 10.95 18.38
CA ARG A 66 -6.71 10.82 17.04
C ARG A 66 -7.12 9.54 16.33
N MET A 67 -6.91 9.52 15.02
CA MET A 67 -7.04 8.29 14.25
C MET A 67 -5.80 7.41 14.45
N THR A 68 -6.02 6.10 14.55
CA THR A 68 -4.97 5.07 14.67
C THR A 68 -5.17 4.01 13.59
N THR A 69 -4.16 3.16 13.38
CA THR A 69 -4.27 1.99 12.48
C THR A 69 -5.50 1.15 12.83
N THR A 70 -5.63 0.75 14.10
CA THR A 70 -6.77 -0.05 14.57
C THR A 70 -8.10 0.71 14.50
N GLY A 71 -8.08 2.04 14.65
CA GLY A 71 -9.24 2.89 14.48
C GLY A 71 -9.80 2.86 13.05
N VAL A 72 -8.93 2.84 12.04
CA VAL A 72 -9.32 2.66 10.63
C VAL A 72 -9.85 1.25 10.41
N LEU A 73 -9.11 0.22 10.85
CA LEU A 73 -9.51 -1.18 10.65
C LEU A 73 -10.88 -1.51 11.27
N LYS A 74 -11.16 -1.02 12.48
CA LYS A 74 -12.46 -1.20 13.16
C LYS A 74 -13.63 -0.55 12.40
N ARG A 75 -13.37 0.45 11.58
CA ARG A 75 -14.39 1.20 10.83
C ARG A 75 -14.71 0.56 9.48
N LEU A 76 -13.80 -0.20 8.89
CA LEU A 76 -14.01 -0.85 7.59
C LEU A 76 -15.23 -1.78 7.59
N GLY A 77 -15.32 -2.71 8.55
CA GLY A 77 -16.41 -3.70 8.60
C GLY A 77 -17.80 -3.07 8.58
N PRO A 78 -18.14 -2.21 9.55
CA PRO A 78 -19.44 -1.53 9.60
C PRO A 78 -19.72 -0.63 8.39
N GLN A 79 -18.70 0.03 7.83
CA GLN A 79 -18.91 0.98 6.73
C GLN A 79 -18.94 0.34 5.34
N THR A 80 -18.45 -0.90 5.19
CA THR A 80 -18.45 -1.66 3.91
C THR A 80 -19.44 -2.82 3.91
N ASN A 81 -20.34 -2.88 4.91
CA ASN A 81 -21.25 -4.01 5.12
C ASN A 81 -20.53 -5.38 5.10
N GLY A 82 -19.35 -5.44 5.74
CA GLY A 82 -18.54 -6.65 5.84
C GLY A 82 -17.74 -7.04 4.59
N ARG A 83 -17.71 -6.24 3.52
CA ARG A 83 -16.84 -6.51 2.35
C ARG A 83 -15.35 -6.48 2.73
N ALA A 84 -14.97 -5.64 3.68
CA ALA A 84 -13.64 -5.63 4.28
C ALA A 84 -13.75 -5.34 5.79
N ASP A 85 -13.01 -6.08 6.60
CA ASP A 85 -12.97 -5.92 8.05
C ASP A 85 -11.55 -6.10 8.60
N ALA A 86 -11.37 -5.88 9.90
CA ALA A 86 -10.04 -5.93 10.53
C ALA A 86 -9.34 -7.29 10.43
N SER A 87 -10.08 -8.40 10.33
CA SER A 87 -9.52 -9.76 10.19
C SER A 87 -8.94 -10.02 8.80
N ASP A 88 -9.25 -9.16 7.82
CA ASP A 88 -8.66 -9.24 6.48
C ASP A 88 -7.21 -8.77 6.46
N PHE A 89 -6.71 -8.11 7.51
CA PHE A 89 -5.42 -7.44 7.50
C PHE A 89 -4.36 -8.18 8.33
N ILE A 90 -3.13 -8.08 7.86
CA ILE A 90 -1.92 -8.50 8.57
C ILE A 90 -0.96 -7.33 8.73
N ALA A 91 -0.04 -7.45 9.68
CA ALA A 91 1.09 -6.55 9.75
C ALA A 91 2.00 -6.75 8.52
N LEU A 92 2.48 -5.64 7.97
CA LEU A 92 3.45 -5.65 6.87
C LEU A 92 4.77 -6.31 7.35
N PRO A 93 5.19 -7.46 6.79
CA PRO A 93 6.30 -8.27 7.33
C PRO A 93 7.68 -7.60 7.29
N CYS A 94 7.92 -6.70 6.33
CA CYS A 94 9.24 -6.11 6.12
C CYS A 94 9.56 -4.92 7.04
N SER A 95 8.55 -4.41 7.76
CA SER A 95 8.69 -3.28 8.66
C SER A 95 8.14 -3.63 10.03
N HIS A 96 8.37 -2.76 11.02
CA HIS A 96 7.77 -2.96 12.34
C HIS A 96 6.24 -3.13 12.23
N PRO A 97 5.61 -4.07 12.97
CA PRO A 97 4.18 -4.39 12.82
C PRO A 97 3.22 -3.19 12.92
N ASP A 98 3.53 -2.25 13.80
CA ASP A 98 2.75 -1.01 13.97
C ASP A 98 2.90 0.02 12.84
N CYS A 99 3.80 -0.19 11.87
CA CYS A 99 4.01 0.75 10.75
C CYS A 99 2.90 0.67 9.71
N CYS A 100 2.46 -0.54 9.37
CA CYS A 100 1.51 -0.73 8.30
C CYS A 100 0.71 -2.01 8.51
N ALA A 101 -0.62 -1.89 8.44
CA ALA A 101 -1.51 -3.03 8.22
C ALA A 101 -1.82 -3.11 6.72
N ILE A 102 -1.75 -4.30 6.13
CA ILE A 102 -1.92 -4.48 4.69
C ILE A 102 -2.72 -5.74 4.39
N THR A 103 -3.44 -5.72 3.27
CA THR A 103 -4.05 -6.91 2.68
C THR A 103 -4.24 -6.75 1.18
N TYR A 104 -4.44 -7.88 0.53
CA TYR A 104 -4.86 -7.99 -0.86
C TYR A 104 -6.18 -8.74 -0.91
N PHE A 105 -7.08 -8.29 -1.77
CA PHE A 105 -8.32 -8.95 -2.09
C PHE A 105 -8.27 -9.43 -3.54
N VAL A 106 -8.78 -10.63 -3.78
CA VAL A 106 -8.95 -11.20 -5.11
C VAL A 106 -10.45 -11.33 -5.39
N LYS A 107 -10.89 -10.86 -6.55
CA LYS A 107 -12.27 -10.97 -7.05
C LYS A 107 -12.51 -12.36 -7.62
N GLU A 108 -13.33 -13.13 -6.92
CA GLU A 108 -13.84 -14.43 -7.34
C GLU A 108 -14.75 -14.32 -8.57
N ASP A 109 -15.01 -15.44 -9.24
CA ASP A 109 -15.88 -15.47 -10.44
C ASP A 109 -17.34 -15.08 -10.14
N ASN A 110 -17.78 -15.20 -8.88
CA ASN A 110 -19.08 -14.73 -8.40
C ASN A 110 -19.11 -13.19 -8.16
N GLY A 111 -18.00 -12.49 -8.38
CA GLY A 111 -17.85 -11.04 -8.18
C GLY A 111 -17.50 -10.61 -6.76
N VAL A 112 -17.47 -11.52 -5.79
CA VAL A 112 -17.09 -11.26 -4.40
C VAL A 112 -15.58 -11.13 -4.28
N HIS A 113 -15.14 -10.15 -3.50
CA HIS A 113 -13.73 -9.97 -3.17
C HIS A 113 -13.41 -10.72 -1.88
N ARG A 114 -12.41 -11.61 -1.90
CA ARG A 114 -11.92 -12.29 -0.70
C ARG A 114 -10.46 -11.93 -0.42
N SER A 115 -10.16 -11.65 0.85
CA SER A 115 -8.81 -11.30 1.27
C SER A 115 -7.89 -12.52 1.31
N ILE A 116 -6.61 -12.28 1.08
CA ILE A 116 -5.57 -13.31 1.18
C ILE A 116 -5.54 -13.98 2.57
N PRO A 117 -5.65 -13.26 3.71
CA PRO A 117 -5.72 -13.93 5.01
C PRO A 117 -6.92 -14.86 5.20
N LYS A 118 -8.09 -14.52 4.63
CA LYS A 118 -9.26 -15.41 4.66
C LYS A 118 -9.14 -16.59 3.69
N LEU A 119 -8.36 -16.45 2.61
CA LEU A 119 -8.10 -17.53 1.64
C LEU A 119 -7.05 -18.52 2.16
N VAL A 120 -5.91 -18.02 2.61
CA VAL A 120 -4.74 -18.84 3.00
C VAL A 120 -4.84 -19.32 4.45
N GLY A 121 -5.54 -18.56 5.30
CA GLY A 121 -5.62 -18.77 6.73
C GLY A 121 -4.50 -18.05 7.50
N ILE A 122 -4.88 -17.33 8.55
CA ILE A 122 -3.97 -16.47 9.33
C ILE A 122 -2.83 -17.25 10.00
N GLU A 123 -3.10 -18.47 10.49
CA GLU A 123 -2.09 -19.29 11.17
C GLU A 123 -1.03 -19.80 10.18
N ARG A 124 -1.45 -20.16 8.97
CA ARG A 124 -0.55 -20.56 7.89
C ARG A 124 0.31 -19.38 7.42
N LEU A 125 -0.26 -18.17 7.37
CA LEU A 125 0.53 -16.96 7.12
C LEU A 125 1.57 -16.75 8.24
N LYS A 126 1.16 -16.79 9.52
CA LYS A 126 2.03 -16.57 10.68
C LYS A 126 3.16 -17.58 10.81
N SER A 127 2.90 -18.87 10.59
CA SER A 127 3.92 -19.92 10.69
C SER A 127 5.06 -19.73 9.69
N ASN A 128 4.83 -18.98 8.61
CA ASN A 128 5.79 -18.75 7.54
C ASN A 128 6.32 -17.29 7.52
N LEU A 129 5.74 -16.39 8.33
CA LEU A 129 6.14 -14.99 8.46
C LEU A 129 7.56 -14.82 9.05
N SER A 130 8.01 -15.71 9.94
CA SER A 130 9.35 -15.68 10.55
C SER A 130 10.49 -16.03 9.59
N ILE A 131 10.18 -16.60 8.42
CA ILE A 131 11.13 -16.89 7.36
C ILE A 131 11.57 -15.59 6.65
N VAL A 132 10.68 -14.59 6.63
CA VAL A 132 10.85 -13.29 5.97
C VAL A 132 11.82 -12.37 6.73
N GLY A 133 12.11 -12.67 7.99
CA GLY A 133 12.91 -11.81 8.85
C GLY A 133 14.40 -11.73 8.50
N ASN A 134 14.99 -12.72 7.78
CA ASN A 134 16.40 -12.71 7.37
C ASN A 134 16.89 -13.96 6.60
N ARG A 135 16.07 -14.64 5.77
CA ARG A 135 16.58 -15.80 5.01
C ARG A 135 16.21 -15.81 3.53
N ILE A 136 17.26 -16.00 2.74
CA ILE A 136 17.26 -16.48 1.36
C ILE A 136 16.78 -17.93 1.41
N ALA A 137 15.77 -18.25 0.59
CA ALA A 137 15.21 -19.57 0.29
C ALA A 137 14.23 -20.19 1.33
N ALA A 138 12.94 -20.10 1.02
CA ALA A 138 11.98 -21.16 1.31
C ALA A 138 11.41 -21.66 -0.03
N ASP A 139 11.47 -22.96 -0.28
CA ASP A 139 11.21 -23.64 -1.57
C ASP A 139 9.74 -23.65 -2.05
N ASP A 140 8.87 -22.89 -1.39
CA ASP A 140 7.46 -22.82 -1.75
C ASP A 140 7.22 -21.56 -2.59
N GLN A 141 7.09 -21.73 -3.90
CA GLN A 141 6.77 -20.67 -4.86
C GLN A 141 5.52 -19.85 -4.47
N LEU A 142 4.63 -20.45 -3.69
CA LEU A 142 3.46 -19.80 -3.07
C LEU A 142 3.84 -18.75 -2.00
N TRP A 143 4.90 -19.00 -1.24
CA TRP A 143 5.35 -18.10 -0.18
C TRP A 143 6.15 -16.95 -0.72
N ASP A 144 7.09 -17.19 -1.65
CA ASP A 144 7.75 -16.12 -2.41
C ASP A 144 6.72 -15.21 -3.07
N ALA A 145 5.62 -15.81 -3.51
CA ALA A 145 4.50 -15.11 -4.05
C ALA A 145 3.82 -14.16 -3.06
N LEU A 146 3.33 -14.71 -1.94
CA LEU A 146 2.73 -13.93 -0.88
C LEU A 146 3.69 -12.83 -0.37
N ILE A 147 4.98 -13.12 -0.26
CA ILE A 147 6.03 -12.19 0.20
C ILE A 147 6.22 -11.03 -0.79
N GLY A 148 6.36 -11.32 -2.08
CA GLY A 148 6.51 -10.29 -3.11
C GLY A 148 5.29 -9.38 -3.22
N MET A 149 4.08 -9.93 -2.99
CA MET A 149 2.88 -9.10 -2.85
C MET A 149 2.96 -8.21 -1.61
N MET A 150 3.36 -8.74 -0.45
CA MET A 150 3.36 -7.97 0.79
C MET A 150 4.37 -6.81 0.79
N SER A 151 5.37 -6.76 -0.09
CA SER A 151 6.30 -5.62 -0.14
C SER A 151 5.61 -4.29 -0.49
N GLU A 152 5.92 -3.23 0.27
CA GLU A 152 5.30 -1.91 0.10
C GLU A 152 5.63 -1.27 -1.27
N THR A 153 6.77 -1.62 -1.86
CA THR A 153 7.25 -1.10 -3.15
C THR A 153 6.63 -1.79 -4.36
N THR A 154 5.80 -2.82 -4.16
CA THR A 154 5.18 -3.56 -5.26
C THR A 154 3.93 -2.82 -5.75
N THR A 155 4.04 -2.21 -6.93
CA THR A 155 2.89 -1.69 -7.68
C THR A 155 2.19 -2.84 -8.41
N ILE A 156 0.86 -2.81 -8.53
CA ILE A 156 0.07 -3.86 -9.16
C ILE A 156 0.48 -4.16 -10.62
N SER A 157 1.13 -3.22 -11.29
CA SER A 157 1.60 -3.34 -12.67
C SER A 157 2.91 -4.11 -12.88
N ARG A 158 3.45 -4.78 -11.85
CA ARG A 158 4.71 -5.54 -11.95
C ARG A 158 4.45 -6.99 -12.35
N PRO A 159 5.03 -7.52 -13.45
CA PRO A 159 4.84 -8.91 -13.88
C PRO A 159 5.05 -9.95 -12.77
N GLU A 160 6.00 -9.71 -11.87
CA GLU A 160 6.32 -10.62 -10.77
C GLU A 160 5.14 -10.77 -9.78
N LEU A 161 4.38 -9.70 -9.53
CA LEU A 161 3.19 -9.75 -8.67
C LEU A 161 2.09 -10.64 -9.25
N ILE A 162 1.98 -10.68 -10.58
CA ILE A 162 0.99 -11.50 -11.26
C ILE A 162 1.34 -12.97 -11.11
N ASP A 163 2.59 -13.34 -11.37
CA ASP A 163 3.10 -14.70 -11.15
C ASP A 163 2.78 -15.16 -9.73
N TYR A 164 2.90 -14.24 -8.77
CA TYR A 164 2.59 -14.49 -7.38
C TYR A 164 1.11 -14.75 -7.09
N ILE A 165 0.21 -13.92 -7.60
CA ILE A 165 -1.24 -14.12 -7.42
C ILE A 165 -1.69 -15.43 -8.07
N ILE A 166 -1.12 -15.78 -9.21
CA ILE A 166 -1.40 -17.01 -9.95
C ILE A 166 -1.07 -18.24 -9.09
N ASN A 167 0.15 -18.29 -8.53
CA ASN A 167 0.58 -19.39 -7.67
C ASN A 167 -0.33 -19.56 -6.45
N ILE A 168 -0.85 -18.46 -5.90
CA ILE A 168 -1.81 -18.49 -4.79
C ILE A 168 -3.15 -19.09 -5.21
N CYS A 169 -3.64 -18.73 -6.39
CA CYS A 169 -4.90 -19.24 -6.91
C CYS A 169 -4.84 -20.73 -7.23
N GLU A 170 -3.73 -21.21 -7.79
CA GLU A 170 -3.51 -22.64 -8.07
C GLU A 170 -3.35 -23.47 -6.80
N ALA A 171 -2.62 -22.97 -5.80
CA ALA A 171 -2.34 -23.71 -4.57
C ALA A 171 -3.52 -23.78 -3.58
N CYS A 172 -4.51 -22.88 -3.71
CA CYS A 172 -5.60 -22.75 -2.74
C CYS A 172 -6.97 -23.25 -3.24
N ASP A 173 -7.03 -23.91 -4.41
CA ASP A 173 -8.28 -24.36 -5.07
C ASP A 173 -9.40 -23.31 -4.98
N ILE A 174 -9.00 -22.05 -5.15
CA ILE A 174 -9.92 -20.93 -5.06
C ILE A 174 -10.82 -21.07 -6.27
N GLY A 175 -12.15 -21.00 -6.09
CA GLY A 175 -13.19 -21.12 -7.13
C GLY A 175 -13.14 -20.02 -8.19
N ILE A 176 -11.99 -19.85 -8.81
CA ILE A 176 -11.62 -18.89 -9.83
C ILE A 176 -11.17 -19.65 -11.09
N GLY A 177 -11.83 -20.78 -11.40
CA GLY A 177 -11.53 -21.58 -12.58
C GLY A 177 -11.61 -20.76 -13.89
N GLY A 178 -12.34 -19.65 -13.91
CA GLY A 178 -12.28 -18.64 -14.97
C GLY A 178 -10.97 -17.85 -14.99
N PHE A 179 -10.52 -17.36 -13.84
CA PHE A 179 -9.21 -16.69 -13.68
C PHE A 179 -8.03 -17.59 -13.98
N ILE A 180 -8.02 -18.85 -13.51
CA ILE A 180 -6.97 -19.83 -13.84
C ILE A 180 -6.98 -20.16 -15.33
N LYS A 181 -8.11 -20.10 -16.03
CA LYS A 181 -8.15 -20.22 -17.51
C LYS A 181 -7.69 -18.95 -18.23
N ASP A 182 -7.97 -17.78 -17.68
CA ASP A 182 -7.48 -16.49 -18.19
C ASP A 182 -5.97 -16.34 -17.98
N VAL A 183 -5.47 -16.90 -16.89
CA VAL A 183 -4.07 -17.05 -16.52
C VAL A 183 -3.40 -18.24 -17.23
N GLY A 184 -4.06 -19.35 -17.51
CA GLY A 184 -3.49 -20.43 -18.32
C GLY A 184 -3.15 -19.94 -19.74
N ARG A 185 -3.84 -18.90 -20.20
CA ARG A 185 -3.48 -18.12 -21.41
C ARG A 185 -2.28 -17.19 -21.22
N TYR A 186 -1.91 -16.81 -19.99
CA TYR A 186 -0.73 -16.00 -19.62
C TYR A 186 0.59 -16.71 -19.92
N LEU A 187 0.68 -18.01 -19.62
CA LEU A 187 1.83 -18.86 -19.98
C LEU A 187 2.09 -18.88 -21.51
N VAL A 188 1.12 -18.38 -22.30
CA VAL A 188 1.17 -18.28 -23.76
C VAL A 188 1.21 -16.83 -24.26
N LYS A 189 0.81 -15.79 -23.49
CA LYS A 189 0.55 -14.41 -24.02
C LYS A 189 0.67 -13.22 -23.02
N GLY A 190 1.86 -12.93 -22.47
CA GLY A 190 2.33 -11.57 -22.11
C GLY A 190 1.42 -10.59 -21.31
N GLU A 191 1.61 -9.28 -21.53
CA GLU A 191 1.04 -8.13 -20.76
C GLU A 191 -0.48 -8.13 -20.55
N ARG A 192 -1.25 -8.84 -21.40
CA ARG A 192 -2.72 -8.79 -21.35
C ARG A 192 -3.31 -9.63 -20.21
N ALA A 193 -2.61 -10.68 -19.76
CA ALA A 193 -3.05 -11.45 -18.61
C ALA A 193 -2.63 -10.81 -17.27
N ALA A 194 -1.49 -10.13 -17.25
CA ALA A 194 -1.06 -9.27 -16.15
C ALA A 194 -2.15 -8.29 -15.71
N GLU A 195 -2.76 -7.65 -16.70
CA GLU A 195 -3.83 -6.70 -16.50
C GLU A 195 -5.13 -7.34 -16.00
N LEU A 196 -5.51 -8.53 -16.49
CA LEU A 196 -6.70 -9.24 -16.02
C LEU A 196 -6.59 -9.60 -14.54
N VAL A 197 -5.39 -10.00 -14.11
CA VAL A 197 -5.08 -10.28 -12.70
C VAL A 197 -5.16 -9.00 -11.86
N ALA A 198 -4.56 -7.93 -12.35
CA ALA A 198 -4.56 -6.63 -11.71
C ALA A 198 -5.98 -6.04 -11.57
N LEU A 199 -6.86 -6.22 -12.56
CA LEU A 199 -8.26 -5.78 -12.51
C LEU A 199 -9.08 -6.51 -11.44
N ARG A 200 -8.72 -7.76 -11.15
CA ARG A 200 -9.38 -8.57 -10.10
C ARG A 200 -8.72 -8.43 -8.73
N THR A 201 -7.65 -7.65 -8.59
CA THR A 201 -6.90 -7.54 -7.34
C THR A 201 -7.01 -6.15 -6.75
N LYS A 202 -7.29 -6.06 -5.44
CA LYS A 202 -7.38 -4.79 -4.71
C LYS A 202 -6.50 -4.83 -3.47
N ARG A 203 -5.63 -3.84 -3.31
CA ARG A 203 -4.77 -3.69 -2.13
C ARG A 203 -5.35 -2.65 -1.19
N LEU A 204 -5.66 -3.06 0.03
CA LEU A 204 -5.98 -2.11 1.10
C LEU A 204 -4.82 -2.06 2.09
N SER A 205 -4.38 -0.86 2.45
CA SER A 205 -3.36 -0.67 3.47
C SER A 205 -3.68 0.49 4.40
N VAL A 206 -3.21 0.41 5.63
CA VAL A 206 -3.31 1.45 6.64
C VAL A 206 -1.90 1.72 7.15
N LYS A 207 -1.30 2.82 6.70
CA LYS A 207 0.06 3.20 7.05
C LYS A 207 0.05 4.37 8.03
N SER A 208 0.62 4.14 9.20
CA SER A 208 0.66 5.14 10.26
C SER A 208 2.09 5.69 10.42
N PHE A 209 2.25 6.98 10.20
CA PHE A 209 3.50 7.68 10.52
C PHE A 209 3.52 8.10 12.00
N MET A 210 4.71 8.27 12.56
CA MET A 210 4.89 8.66 13.95
C MET A 210 5.04 10.17 14.10
N ASP A 211 4.64 10.66 15.27
CA ASP A 211 4.89 12.01 15.76
C ASP A 211 5.37 11.97 17.22
N ALA A 212 5.46 13.14 17.87
CA ALA A 212 6.07 13.26 19.19
C ALA A 212 5.32 12.44 20.26
N TRP A 213 4.03 12.16 20.04
CA TRP A 213 3.16 11.43 20.96
C TRP A 213 3.13 9.93 20.69
N THR A 214 3.50 9.49 19.49
CA THR A 214 3.42 8.09 19.04
C THR A 214 4.78 7.51 18.68
N MET A 215 5.86 8.22 19.02
CA MET A 215 7.23 7.82 18.71
C MET A 215 7.56 6.48 19.37
N ASN A 216 8.05 5.55 18.57
CA ASN A 216 8.64 4.29 19.01
C ASN A 216 10.01 4.15 18.32
N ILE A 217 11.05 3.89 19.12
CA ILE A 217 12.43 3.80 18.65
C ILE A 217 12.67 2.53 17.82
N GLU A 218 12.07 1.40 18.18
CA GLU A 218 12.17 0.13 17.45
C GLU A 218 11.60 0.28 16.04
N ARG A 219 10.47 1.00 15.92
CA ARG A 219 9.88 1.38 14.62
C ARG A 219 10.82 2.23 13.76
N LEU A 220 11.61 3.12 14.38
CA LEU A 220 12.61 3.93 13.65
C LEU A 220 13.78 3.08 13.16
N GLN A 221 14.26 2.15 13.98
CA GLN A 221 15.38 1.26 13.64
C GLN A 221 15.05 0.30 12.49
N GLN A 222 13.78 -0.09 12.36
CA GLN A 222 13.27 -0.95 11.29
C GLN A 222 12.56 -0.16 10.17
N CYS A 223 12.76 1.15 10.10
CA CYS A 223 12.07 1.97 9.11
C CYS A 223 12.57 1.65 7.69
N CYS A 224 11.67 1.37 6.76
CA CYS A 224 11.98 1.19 5.35
C CYS A 224 11.78 2.46 4.52
N VAL A 225 11.15 3.51 5.09
CA VAL A 225 10.84 4.77 4.37
C VAL A 225 11.76 5.88 4.84
N HIS A 226 12.63 6.28 3.93
CA HIS A 226 13.69 7.25 4.20
C HIS A 226 13.55 8.47 3.31
N VAL A 227 14.05 9.59 3.81
CA VAL A 227 14.37 10.77 3.02
C VAL A 227 15.87 10.72 2.77
N GLY A 228 16.25 10.69 1.49
CA GLY A 228 17.64 10.89 1.09
C GLY A 228 18.07 12.34 1.32
N SER A 229 19.31 12.53 1.75
CA SER A 229 19.94 13.82 2.02
C SER A 229 21.44 13.69 1.81
N THR A 230 22.17 14.80 1.86
CA THR A 230 23.62 14.81 2.04
C THR A 230 23.97 15.29 3.46
N ASP A 231 25.14 14.88 3.97
CA ASP A 231 25.77 15.49 5.14
C ASP A 231 27.07 16.18 4.69
N GLY A 232 26.99 17.48 4.36
CA GLY A 232 28.07 18.17 3.65
C GLY A 232 27.96 18.02 2.12
N GLU A 233 29.09 18.11 1.40
CA GLU A 233 29.05 18.21 -0.07
C GLU A 233 28.88 16.87 -0.81
N GLU A 234 29.18 15.71 -0.23
CA GLU A 234 29.19 14.47 -1.05
C GLU A 234 28.66 13.18 -0.41
N ASP A 235 28.55 13.06 0.93
CA ASP A 235 28.11 11.79 1.53
C ASP A 235 26.58 11.65 1.61
N PRO A 236 25.96 10.69 0.89
CA PRO A 236 24.52 10.48 0.94
C PRO A 236 24.14 9.84 2.28
N VAL A 237 23.21 10.48 2.98
CA VAL A 237 22.58 9.95 4.19
C VAL A 237 21.12 9.63 3.94
N ARG A 238 20.66 8.51 4.52
CA ARG A 238 19.25 8.11 4.54
C ARG A 238 18.70 8.32 5.95
N ILE A 239 17.66 9.13 6.07
CA ILE A 239 17.05 9.45 7.37
C ILE A 239 15.62 8.94 7.40
N PRO A 240 15.20 8.16 8.43
CA PRO A 240 13.82 7.72 8.56
C PRO A 240 12.83 8.88 8.46
N PHE A 241 11.77 8.71 7.66
CA PHE A 241 10.84 9.78 7.33
C PHE A 241 10.23 10.44 8.57
N CYS A 242 9.75 9.64 9.54
CA CYS A 242 9.18 10.15 10.78
C CYS A 242 10.20 10.97 11.58
N ALA A 243 11.43 10.46 11.74
CA ALA A 243 12.51 11.15 12.44
C ALA A 243 12.83 12.50 11.77
N ARG A 244 12.87 12.55 10.44
CA ARG A 244 13.06 13.79 9.68
C ARG A 244 11.98 14.82 9.96
N GLN A 245 10.71 14.41 10.09
CA GLN A 245 9.62 15.36 10.36
C GLN A 245 9.59 15.86 11.81
N LEU A 246 10.13 15.07 12.75
CA LEU A 246 10.11 15.33 14.18
C LEU A 246 11.30 16.15 14.68
N PHE A 247 12.50 15.77 14.27
CA PHE A 247 13.73 16.36 14.80
C PHE A 247 14.21 17.50 13.90
N GLY A 248 14.11 18.73 14.41
CA GLY A 248 14.45 19.95 13.66
C GLY A 248 15.87 19.96 13.08
N ASN A 249 16.85 19.37 13.79
CA ASN A 249 18.21 19.22 13.28
C ASN A 249 18.27 18.30 12.05
N LEU A 250 17.60 17.13 12.09
CA LEU A 250 17.53 16.22 10.94
C LEU A 250 16.74 16.84 9.77
N ARG A 251 15.66 17.58 10.07
CA ARG A 251 14.89 18.31 9.06
C ARG A 251 15.76 19.33 8.33
N ARG A 252 16.56 20.12 9.05
CA ARG A 252 17.46 21.12 8.47
C ARG A 252 18.51 20.47 7.58
N ARG A 253 19.16 19.40 8.06
CA ARG A 253 20.14 18.61 7.27
C ARG A 253 19.54 18.16 5.92
N THR A 254 18.34 17.59 5.95
CA THR A 254 17.64 17.09 4.74
C THR A 254 16.98 18.14 3.85
N SER A 255 17.00 19.41 4.24
CA SER A 255 16.47 20.50 3.41
C SER A 255 17.57 21.23 2.64
N ALA A 256 18.85 20.96 2.93
CA ALA A 256 19.98 21.42 2.14
C ALA A 256 19.89 20.77 0.74
N GLY A 257 19.74 21.58 -0.31
CA GLY A 257 19.56 21.11 -1.69
C GLY A 257 18.11 20.95 -2.17
N GLN A 258 17.09 21.19 -1.32
CA GLN A 258 15.71 21.28 -1.81
C GLN A 258 15.49 22.58 -2.58
N VAL A 259 15.15 22.46 -3.86
CA VAL A 259 14.84 23.59 -4.75
C VAL A 259 13.48 24.18 -4.33
N ALA A 260 13.40 25.50 -4.13
CA ALA A 260 12.14 26.13 -3.79
C ALA A 260 11.12 25.93 -4.93
N ALA A 261 9.82 25.82 -4.62
CA ALA A 261 8.80 25.60 -5.66
C ALA A 261 8.86 26.62 -6.82
N ARG A 262 9.23 27.88 -6.51
CA ARG A 262 9.44 28.97 -7.49
C ARG A 262 10.67 28.80 -8.41
N GLN A 263 11.56 27.87 -8.08
CA GLN A 263 12.79 27.55 -8.81
C GLN A 263 12.67 26.20 -9.55
N LEU A 264 11.55 25.49 -9.40
CA LEU A 264 11.22 24.35 -10.24
C LEU A 264 10.83 24.88 -11.62
N VAL A 265 11.39 24.31 -12.68
CA VAL A 265 11.08 24.69 -14.06
C VAL A 265 9.62 24.34 -14.36
N GLU A 266 8.86 25.29 -14.92
CA GLU A 266 7.53 24.99 -15.45
C GLU A 266 7.65 24.02 -16.63
N LEU A 267 6.99 22.87 -16.55
CA LEU A 267 7.01 21.85 -17.60
C LEU A 267 6.45 22.38 -18.94
N ASP A 268 5.67 23.45 -18.93
CA ASP A 268 5.16 24.12 -20.12
C ASP A 268 6.28 24.73 -20.98
N ALA A 269 7.41 25.09 -20.37
CA ALA A 269 8.58 25.59 -21.08
C ALA A 269 9.39 24.47 -21.78
N LEU A 270 9.06 23.20 -21.50
CA LEU A 270 9.69 22.01 -22.08
C LEU A 270 8.84 21.35 -23.18
N MET A 271 7.85 22.06 -23.76
CA MET A 271 7.19 21.60 -24.99
C MET A 271 8.24 21.38 -26.09
N VAL A 272 8.64 20.12 -26.24
CA VAL A 272 9.44 19.62 -27.35
C VAL A 272 8.69 20.01 -28.62
N ARG A 273 9.30 20.88 -29.42
CA ARG A 273 8.82 21.17 -30.78
C ARG A 273 8.72 19.83 -31.50
N SER A 274 7.50 19.46 -31.88
CA SER A 274 7.15 18.31 -32.72
C SER A 274 7.96 18.28 -34.01
#